data_AF-A0A0S9ND53-F1
#
_entry.id   AF-A0A0S9ND53-F1
#
_cell.length_a   1.000
_cell.length_b   1.000
_cell.length_c   1.000
_cell.angle_alpha   90.00
_cell.angle_beta   90.00
_cell.angle_gamma   90.00
#
_symmetry.space_group_name_H-M   'P 1'
#
loop_
_entity.id
_entity.type
_entity.pdbx_description
1 polymer ?
#
loop_
_entity_poly.entity_id
_entity_poly.type
_entity_poly.pdbx_seq_one_letter_code
_entity_poly.pdbx_strand_id
1 'polypeptide(L)'
;MSDKNLTELEWKKFSKGKGYKDAAFVKALAALESGKTPQAKLDALAEIDKQAAVLRKAARNDEALGRYLDGAEQASDKERKLQEMQARKAAQAAPAAAADDEEETPALLTTKMIPLLRQVKKGEPMQVLVANTGKEAAVLLSRRAISPSKRKLLTNYLGVGGTVKFASGEAIWEENAVTFVLQTQAAGMAKKLKAALLKQTEQRTKVRVRGEDPSDIDDDGEPPEQESGESERQEDSGATLAGDEAAAFNARLAALMPSVKEMLTAGGPGADAVKHKVNEAGVSARQKEYGAANMLLDEAQALMSAGRAGSDGLSAPAAGNPSAAFNARLAALVPRVKEVVAAAGANAASVKLKVSEAGVAARKQAFAAANALLDEVQVLLDQAAATGAAHVQRGATEAADGGGPPQEPAQAQYQQRLSAIEPRYQAALGDRPAEAARLRAVFGYAGEQAAGGAYAKALEALRRLEGMLDTATPAQDSGSLAGYRSTLLACRAAVAEVNARIARLKAAISGQAPHDTELADELAGTLGQFNEELLAFVEAAIAGSEGEAPPAAQALKAQVVGFIAQVAADPLIQHVDRNPYGVAMEIGKTLGQRLESIRDAVPEPA
;
A
#
# COMPACT_ATOMS: atom_id res chain seq x y z
N MET A 1 -34.02 16.81 17.94
CA MET A 1 -34.59 16.39 19.24
C MET A 1 -33.52 16.63 20.27
N SER A 2 -33.67 17.70 21.05
CA SER A 2 -32.62 18.29 21.89
C SER A 2 -32.16 17.39 23.04
N ASP A 3 -30.85 17.29 23.26
CA ASP A 3 -30.12 16.53 24.31
C ASP A 3 -30.39 16.98 25.76
N LYS A 4 -31.54 17.63 26.00
CA LYS A 4 -31.90 18.25 27.28
C LYS A 4 -31.92 17.25 28.44
N ASN A 5 -32.21 15.98 28.18
CA ASN A 5 -32.38 14.98 29.23
C ASN A 5 -31.05 14.43 29.81
N LEU A 6 -29.90 14.79 29.24
CA LEU A 6 -28.57 14.34 29.70
C LEU A 6 -27.77 15.43 30.44
N THR A 7 -28.45 16.43 31.01
CA THR A 7 -27.76 17.49 31.76
C THR A 7 -28.13 17.47 33.25
N GLU A 8 -27.18 17.83 34.10
CA GLU A 8 -27.38 17.93 35.55
C GLU A 8 -28.48 18.94 35.88
N LEU A 9 -28.50 20.05 35.14
CA LEU A 9 -29.41 21.16 35.35
C LEU A 9 -30.86 20.81 35.03
N GLU A 10 -31.12 20.12 33.91
CA GLU A 10 -32.47 19.68 33.56
C GLU A 10 -32.97 18.58 34.49
N TRP A 11 -32.10 17.66 34.92
CA TRP A 11 -32.46 16.66 35.92
C TRP A 11 -32.85 17.31 37.25
N LYS A 12 -32.05 18.26 37.77
CA LYS A 12 -32.37 18.97 39.02
C LYS A 12 -33.68 19.75 38.94
N LYS A 13 -34.01 20.33 37.79
CA LYS A 13 -35.32 20.97 37.58
C LYS A 13 -36.45 19.94 37.65
N PHE A 14 -36.25 18.78 37.04
CA PHE A 14 -37.23 17.70 37.02
C PHE A 14 -37.44 17.03 38.39
N SER A 15 -36.37 16.80 39.15
CA SER A 15 -36.40 16.09 40.43
C SER A 15 -36.74 16.97 41.65
N LYS A 16 -36.73 18.29 41.50
CA LYS A 16 -37.01 19.25 42.57
C LYS A 16 -38.34 18.96 43.26
N GLY A 17 -38.27 18.69 44.57
CA GLY A 17 -39.45 18.43 45.42
C GLY A 17 -40.03 17.02 45.32
N LYS A 18 -39.46 16.13 44.50
CA LYS A 18 -39.96 14.76 44.30
C LYS A 18 -39.32 13.69 45.21
N GLY A 19 -38.28 14.04 45.96
CA GLY A 19 -37.70 13.18 47.00
C GLY A 19 -37.00 11.93 46.48
N TYR A 20 -36.55 11.91 45.23
CA TYR A 20 -35.81 10.79 44.65
C TYR A 20 -34.42 10.62 45.31
N LYS A 21 -33.95 9.37 45.43
CA LYS A 21 -32.58 9.07 45.88
C LYS A 21 -31.61 9.13 44.69
N ASP A 22 -31.46 10.31 44.10
CA ASP A 22 -30.85 10.54 42.79
C ASP A 22 -29.40 11.03 42.82
N ALA A 23 -28.78 11.11 44.00
CA ALA A 23 -27.41 11.62 44.15
C ALA A 23 -26.37 10.92 43.24
N ALA A 24 -26.50 9.60 43.03
CA ALA A 24 -25.63 8.85 42.13
C ALA A 24 -25.89 9.17 40.65
N PHE A 25 -27.15 9.39 40.27
CA PHE A 25 -27.54 9.77 38.92
C PHE A 25 -27.04 11.19 38.58
N VAL A 26 -27.21 12.15 39.50
CA VAL A 26 -26.67 13.52 39.41
C VAL A 26 -25.16 13.50 39.21
N LYS A 27 -24.44 12.66 39.97
CA LYS A 27 -22.98 12.52 39.84
C LYS A 27 -22.57 11.96 38.48
N ALA A 28 -23.32 11.01 37.92
CA ALA A 28 -23.04 10.44 36.61
C ALA A 28 -23.29 11.48 35.49
N LEU A 29 -24.35 12.29 35.59
CA LEU A 29 -24.58 13.42 34.68
C LEU A 29 -23.46 14.45 34.73
N ALA A 30 -23.00 14.83 35.93
CA ALA A 30 -21.86 15.74 36.09
C ALA A 30 -20.56 15.15 35.52
N ALA A 31 -20.36 13.83 35.62
CA ALA A 31 -19.22 13.14 35.03
C ALA A 31 -19.27 13.15 33.49
N LEU A 32 -20.48 13.05 32.90
CA LEU A 32 -20.68 13.18 31.46
C LEU A 32 -20.34 14.60 30.97
N GLU A 33 -20.80 15.63 31.68
CA GLU A 33 -20.53 17.04 31.33
C GLU A 33 -19.05 17.41 31.48
N SER A 34 -18.36 16.85 32.48
CA SER A 34 -16.94 17.12 32.75
C SER A 34 -15.96 16.18 32.01
N GLY A 35 -16.47 15.12 31.39
CA GLY A 35 -15.68 14.13 30.66
C GLY A 35 -14.97 14.73 29.45
N LYS A 36 -13.63 14.78 29.47
CA LYS A 36 -12.81 15.35 28.38
C LYS A 36 -12.46 14.36 27.28
N THR A 37 -12.49 13.06 27.58
CA THR A 37 -12.14 12.00 26.63
C THR A 37 -13.38 11.23 26.20
N PRO A 38 -13.41 10.68 24.97
CA PRO A 38 -14.52 9.83 24.52
C PRO A 38 -14.77 8.66 25.48
N GLN A 39 -13.71 8.05 26.02
CA GLN A 39 -13.84 6.94 26.97
C GLN A 39 -14.48 7.39 28.30
N ALA A 40 -14.07 8.53 28.87
CA ALA A 40 -14.66 9.02 30.11
C ALA A 40 -16.16 9.35 29.95
N LYS A 41 -16.56 9.83 28.76
CA LYS A 41 -17.97 10.06 28.43
C LYS A 41 -18.74 8.74 28.28
N LEU A 42 -18.17 7.74 27.63
CA LEU A 42 -18.79 6.40 27.52
C LEU A 42 -19.00 5.74 28.88
N ASP A 43 -18.01 5.83 29.77
CA ASP A 43 -18.10 5.30 31.13
C ASP A 43 -19.19 6.04 31.94
N ALA A 44 -19.29 7.37 31.78
CA ALA A 44 -20.34 8.17 32.40
C ALA A 44 -21.74 7.81 31.89
N LEU A 45 -21.91 7.59 30.57
CA LEU A 45 -23.17 7.13 29.97
C LEU A 45 -23.60 5.75 30.50
N ALA A 46 -22.66 4.81 30.64
CA ALA A 46 -22.96 3.50 31.21
C ALA A 46 -23.43 3.59 32.68
N GLU A 47 -22.84 4.49 33.48
CA GLU A 47 -23.28 4.72 34.85
C GLU A 47 -24.63 5.46 34.90
N ILE A 48 -24.93 6.36 33.97
CA ILE A 48 -26.25 7.00 33.82
C ILE A 48 -27.34 5.94 33.61
N ASP A 49 -27.16 5.02 32.66
CA ASP A 49 -28.16 3.98 32.36
C ASP A 49 -28.41 3.07 33.57
N LYS A 50 -27.33 2.68 34.26
CA LYS A 50 -27.40 1.88 35.48
C LYS A 50 -28.16 2.60 36.60
N GLN A 51 -27.88 3.88 36.83
CA GLN A 51 -28.55 4.67 37.87
C GLN A 51 -30.01 5.00 37.49
N ALA A 52 -30.31 5.18 36.20
CA ALA A 52 -31.69 5.28 35.69
C ALA A 52 -32.50 4.03 36.04
N ALA A 53 -31.95 2.82 35.83
CA ALA A 53 -32.61 1.58 36.19
C ALA A 53 -32.89 1.46 37.70
N VAL A 54 -31.94 1.90 38.54
CA VAL A 54 -32.12 1.94 40.01
C VAL A 54 -33.25 2.89 40.41
N LEU A 55 -33.30 4.10 39.83
CA LEU A 55 -34.35 5.08 40.08
C LEU A 55 -35.73 4.57 39.62
N ARG A 56 -35.80 3.95 38.44
CA ARG A 56 -37.02 3.34 37.91
C ARG A 56 -37.55 2.23 38.83
N LYS A 57 -36.67 1.42 39.42
CA LYS A 57 -37.05 0.39 40.40
C LYS A 57 -37.55 0.99 41.72
N ALA A 58 -36.89 2.06 42.20
CA ALA A 58 -37.24 2.72 43.46
C ALA A 58 -38.59 3.46 43.38
N ALA A 59 -38.94 4.01 42.22
CA ALA A 59 -40.15 4.79 41.98
C ALA A 59 -41.00 4.19 40.85
N ARG A 60 -41.23 2.87 40.90
CA ARG A 60 -41.95 2.09 39.86
C ARG A 60 -43.36 2.57 39.50
N ASN A 61 -43.97 3.41 40.35
CA ASN A 61 -45.34 3.92 40.16
C ASN A 61 -45.36 5.38 39.66
N ASP A 62 -44.20 6.00 39.42
CA ASP A 62 -44.11 7.37 38.94
C ASP A 62 -43.94 7.39 37.41
N GLU A 63 -45.05 7.54 36.69
CA GLU A 63 -45.04 7.57 35.21
C GLU A 63 -44.24 8.76 34.65
N ALA A 64 -44.23 9.89 35.36
CA ALA A 64 -43.50 11.07 34.90
C ALA A 64 -41.99 10.81 34.96
N LEU A 65 -41.51 10.15 36.02
CA LEU A 65 -40.12 9.68 36.10
C LEU A 65 -39.82 8.66 35.01
N GLY A 66 -40.73 7.70 34.78
CA GLY A 66 -40.59 6.71 33.72
C GLY A 66 -40.32 7.35 32.36
N ARG A 67 -41.15 8.31 31.95
CA ARG A 67 -41.01 9.02 30.67
C ARG A 67 -39.74 9.86 30.57
N TYR A 68 -39.31 10.50 31.67
CA TYR A 68 -38.05 11.24 31.68
C TYR A 68 -36.87 10.30 31.45
N LEU A 69 -36.84 9.17 32.16
CA LEU A 69 -35.75 8.20 32.05
C LEU A 69 -35.73 7.51 30.68
N ASP A 70 -36.88 7.27 30.04
CA ASP A 70 -36.92 6.81 28.63
C ASP A 70 -36.29 7.84 27.69
N GLY A 71 -36.58 9.13 27.91
CA GLY A 71 -35.98 10.22 27.15
C GLY A 71 -34.48 10.38 27.42
N ALA A 72 -34.01 10.06 28.63
CA ALA A 72 -32.59 10.07 28.98
C ALA A 72 -31.85 8.87 28.35
N GLU A 73 -32.46 7.68 28.33
CA GLU A 73 -31.92 6.47 27.70
C GLU A 73 -31.79 6.63 26.18
N GLN A 74 -32.81 7.18 25.52
CA GLN A 74 -32.75 7.49 24.09
C GLN A 74 -31.68 8.54 23.74
N ALA A 75 -31.45 9.51 24.64
CA ALA A 75 -30.37 10.48 24.47
C ALA A 75 -29.00 9.82 24.73
N SER A 76 -28.90 8.95 25.74
CA SER A 76 -27.69 8.18 26.09
C SER A 76 -27.21 7.32 24.92
N ASP A 77 -28.13 6.63 24.24
CA ASP A 77 -27.81 5.82 23.05
C ASP A 77 -27.33 6.65 21.86
N LYS A 78 -27.89 7.85 21.67
CA LYS A 78 -27.44 8.77 20.60
C LYS A 78 -26.05 9.30 20.92
N GLU A 79 -25.82 9.74 22.14
CA GLU A 79 -24.52 10.23 22.58
C GLU A 79 -23.47 9.12 22.54
N ARG A 80 -23.80 7.88 22.91
CA ARG A 80 -22.92 6.73 22.79
C ARG A 80 -22.47 6.50 21.35
N LYS A 81 -23.41 6.50 20.39
CA LYS A 81 -23.07 6.38 18.95
C LYS A 81 -22.18 7.53 18.47
N LEU A 82 -22.44 8.75 18.95
CA LEU A 82 -21.65 9.91 18.60
C LEU A 82 -20.23 9.83 19.18
N GLN A 83 -20.10 9.43 20.45
CA GLN A 83 -18.81 9.24 21.11
C GLN A 83 -18.02 8.05 20.53
N GLU A 84 -18.68 6.95 20.16
CA GLU A 84 -18.06 5.83 19.44
C GLU A 84 -17.61 6.24 18.04
N MET A 85 -18.41 7.02 17.32
CA MET A 85 -18.04 7.57 16.02
C MET A 85 -16.87 8.55 16.16
N GLN A 86 -16.88 9.42 17.18
CA GLN A 86 -15.77 10.33 17.46
C GLN A 86 -14.51 9.58 17.87
N ALA A 87 -14.60 8.53 18.69
CA ALA A 87 -13.46 7.67 19.02
C ALA A 87 -12.94 6.95 17.77
N ARG A 88 -13.83 6.45 16.91
CA ARG A 88 -13.48 5.81 15.64
C ARG A 88 -12.87 6.80 14.63
N LYS A 89 -13.40 8.02 14.55
CA LYS A 89 -12.86 9.11 13.74
C LYS A 89 -11.52 9.60 14.29
N ALA A 90 -11.36 9.77 15.60
CA ALA A 90 -10.08 10.10 16.22
C ALA A 90 -9.03 9.00 15.96
N ALA A 91 -9.43 7.72 16.00
CA ALA A 91 -8.58 6.60 15.63
C ALA A 91 -8.24 6.52 14.12
N GLN A 92 -9.01 7.17 13.26
CA GLN A 92 -8.80 7.20 11.79
C GLN A 92 -8.15 8.50 11.30
N ALA A 93 -8.41 9.63 11.98
CA ALA A 93 -7.99 10.98 11.61
C ALA A 93 -6.70 11.43 12.32
N ALA A 94 -6.18 10.63 13.25
CA ALA A 94 -4.81 10.83 13.72
C ALA A 94 -3.84 10.65 12.53
N PRO A 95 -3.11 11.70 12.08
CA PRO A 95 -1.97 11.49 11.20
C PRO A 95 -0.98 10.55 11.91
N ALA A 96 -0.25 9.76 11.13
CA ALA A 96 0.65 8.67 11.55
C ALA A 96 1.84 9.07 12.47
N ALA A 97 1.73 10.15 13.24
CA ALA A 97 2.75 10.70 14.13
C ALA A 97 2.30 10.93 15.59
N ALA A 98 1.04 10.66 15.97
CA ALA A 98 0.57 10.96 17.35
C ALA A 98 -0.23 9.84 18.03
N ALA A 99 -0.21 8.61 17.50
CA ALA A 99 -0.69 7.40 18.18
C ALA A 99 0.48 6.49 18.61
N ASP A 100 1.64 7.09 18.88
CA ASP A 100 2.88 6.38 19.21
C ASP A 100 3.37 6.62 20.65
N ASP A 101 2.74 7.54 21.40
CA ASP A 101 3.21 7.91 22.73
C ASP A 101 2.54 7.16 23.91
N GLU A 102 1.53 6.30 23.67
CA GLU A 102 0.86 5.57 24.78
C GLU A 102 1.01 4.05 24.82
N GLU A 103 1.70 3.39 23.88
CA GLU A 103 1.99 1.95 24.01
C GLU A 103 3.40 1.55 23.52
N GLU A 104 4.46 2.26 23.91
CA GLU A 104 5.83 1.71 23.85
C GLU A 104 6.16 0.82 25.07
N THR A 105 5.18 0.09 25.59
CA THR A 105 5.44 -0.82 26.70
C THR A 105 6.06 -2.12 26.18
N PRO A 106 7.06 -2.69 26.88
CA PRO A 106 7.65 -3.99 26.53
C PRO A 106 6.62 -5.14 26.37
N ALA A 107 5.41 -4.97 26.90
CA ALA A 107 4.30 -5.92 26.76
C ALA A 107 3.85 -6.17 25.30
N LEU A 108 4.12 -5.22 24.38
CA LEU A 108 3.88 -5.43 22.95
C LEU A 108 4.76 -6.54 22.37
N LEU A 109 5.96 -6.70 22.91
CA LEU A 109 6.95 -7.69 22.47
C LEU A 109 6.81 -9.03 23.20
N THR A 110 5.86 -9.17 24.13
CA THR A 110 5.64 -10.40 24.89
C THR A 110 4.19 -10.87 24.80
N THR A 111 3.32 -10.39 25.70
CA THR A 111 1.93 -10.87 25.86
C THR A 111 1.05 -10.62 24.64
N LYS A 112 1.27 -9.51 23.93
CA LYS A 112 0.48 -9.14 22.73
C LYS A 112 0.92 -9.85 21.45
N MET A 113 2.12 -10.45 21.43
CA MET A 113 2.58 -11.24 20.28
C MET A 113 1.86 -12.59 20.15
N ILE A 114 1.49 -13.22 21.28
CA ILE A 114 0.85 -14.54 21.29
C ILE A 114 -0.44 -14.59 20.44
N PRO A 115 -1.43 -13.67 20.58
CA PRO A 115 -2.63 -13.70 19.75
C PRO A 115 -2.34 -13.43 18.27
N LEU A 116 -1.29 -12.66 17.95
CA LEU A 116 -0.89 -12.39 16.57
C LEU A 116 -0.25 -13.64 15.93
N LEU A 117 0.62 -14.35 16.65
CA LEU A 117 1.16 -15.64 16.19
C LEU A 117 0.06 -16.67 15.93
N ARG A 118 -1.00 -16.69 16.76
CA ARG A 118 -2.18 -17.56 16.53
C ARG A 118 -2.95 -17.16 15.28
N GLN A 119 -3.02 -15.88 14.93
CA GLN A 119 -3.65 -15.41 13.69
C GLN A 119 -2.84 -15.78 12.46
N VAL A 120 -1.51 -15.63 12.53
CA VAL A 120 -0.62 -16.12 11.48
C VAL A 120 -0.85 -17.61 11.26
N LYS A 121 -0.88 -18.43 12.31
CA LYS A 121 -1.20 -19.87 12.24
C LYS A 121 -2.57 -20.20 11.64
N LYS A 122 -3.51 -19.26 11.61
CA LYS A 122 -4.83 -19.40 10.97
C LYS A 122 -4.81 -18.99 9.48
N GLY A 123 -3.65 -18.59 8.95
CA GLY A 123 -3.49 -18.15 7.57
C GLY A 123 -3.64 -16.64 7.36
N GLU A 124 -3.74 -15.83 8.42
CA GLU A 124 -3.82 -14.37 8.28
C GLU A 124 -2.40 -13.77 8.18
N PRO A 125 -2.02 -13.15 7.04
CA PRO A 125 -0.72 -12.53 6.90
C PRO A 125 -0.53 -11.34 7.85
N MET A 126 0.66 -11.20 8.42
CA MET A 126 1.01 -10.09 9.32
C MET A 126 2.29 -9.39 8.87
N GLN A 127 2.39 -8.09 9.10
CA GLN A 127 3.62 -7.34 8.88
C GLN A 127 4.61 -7.63 10.02
N VAL A 128 5.90 -7.81 9.67
CA VAL A 128 6.98 -8.07 10.64
C VAL A 128 8.07 -7.02 10.56
N LEU A 129 8.60 -6.64 11.72
CA LEU A 129 9.84 -5.89 11.88
C LEU A 129 10.79 -6.68 12.76
N VAL A 130 11.99 -6.98 12.24
CA VAL A 130 13.03 -7.73 12.92
C VAL A 130 14.20 -6.80 13.23
N ALA A 131 14.61 -6.78 14.49
CA ALA A 131 15.84 -6.13 14.93
C ALA A 131 16.91 -7.20 15.23
N ASN A 132 18.12 -7.02 14.70
CA ASN A 132 19.20 -8.00 14.79
C ASN A 132 20.52 -7.32 15.16
N THR A 133 21.22 -7.84 16.18
CA THR A 133 22.50 -7.29 16.69
C THR A 133 23.67 -8.23 16.39
N GLY A 134 23.47 -9.22 15.52
CA GLY A 134 24.43 -10.26 15.20
C GLY A 134 24.30 -11.48 16.11
N LYS A 135 24.21 -11.27 17.43
CA LYS A 135 24.07 -12.33 18.44
C LYS A 135 22.61 -12.56 18.86
N GLU A 136 21.84 -11.50 19.04
CA GLU A 136 20.43 -11.57 19.43
C GLU A 136 19.52 -10.96 18.36
N ALA A 137 18.25 -11.37 18.38
CA ALA A 137 17.21 -10.78 17.56
C ALA A 137 15.95 -10.51 18.40
N ALA A 138 15.15 -9.56 17.97
CA ALA A 138 13.82 -9.27 18.51
C ALA A 138 12.84 -9.08 17.35
N VAL A 139 11.61 -9.56 17.54
CA VAL A 139 10.57 -9.59 16.50
C VAL A 139 9.37 -8.79 16.97
N LEU A 140 8.79 -8.01 16.07
CA LEU A 140 7.51 -7.33 16.27
C LEU A 140 6.56 -7.71 15.13
N LEU A 141 5.34 -8.13 15.48
CA LEU A 141 4.26 -8.44 14.54
C LEU A 141 3.15 -7.39 14.63
N SER A 142 2.53 -7.06 13.50
CA SER A 142 1.41 -6.13 13.43
C SER A 142 0.47 -6.46 12.26
N ARG A 143 -0.83 -6.23 12.45
CA ARG A 143 -1.84 -6.32 11.37
C ARG A 143 -1.71 -5.23 10.31
N ARG A 144 -0.99 -4.15 10.63
CA ARG A 144 -0.77 -2.99 9.77
C ARG A 144 0.71 -2.76 9.57
N ALA A 145 1.07 -2.00 8.53
CA ALA A 145 2.44 -1.57 8.27
C ALA A 145 3.09 -1.00 9.54
N ILE A 146 4.29 -1.47 9.86
CA ILE A 146 5.00 -1.08 11.09
C ILE A 146 5.76 0.22 10.83
N SER A 147 5.45 1.27 11.59
CA SER A 147 6.14 2.56 11.52
C SER A 147 7.62 2.44 11.92
N PRO A 148 8.54 3.21 11.28
CA PRO A 148 9.95 3.28 11.67
C PRO A 148 10.20 3.62 13.15
N SER A 149 9.26 4.30 13.82
CA SER A 149 9.38 4.66 15.24
C SER A 149 9.52 3.45 16.17
N LYS A 150 8.88 2.32 15.83
CA LYS A 150 8.95 1.07 16.60
C LYS A 150 10.34 0.41 16.62
N ARG A 151 11.29 0.93 15.82
CA ARG A 151 12.70 0.53 15.88
C ARG A 151 13.32 0.84 17.24
N LYS A 152 12.95 1.96 17.88
CA LYS A 152 13.48 2.36 19.19
C LYS A 152 13.06 1.39 20.29
N LEU A 153 11.80 0.96 20.29
CA LEU A 153 11.28 -0.10 21.17
C LEU A 153 12.12 -1.39 21.07
N LEU A 154 12.38 -1.85 19.84
CA LEU A 154 13.17 -3.06 19.61
C LEU A 154 14.64 -2.90 20.05
N THR A 155 15.25 -1.74 19.82
CA THR A 155 16.60 -1.45 20.32
C THR A 155 16.65 -1.45 21.85
N ASN A 156 15.67 -0.81 22.50
CA ASN A 156 15.57 -0.77 23.97
C ASN A 156 15.37 -2.17 24.55
N TYR A 157 14.52 -2.99 23.92
CA TYR A 157 14.28 -4.37 24.35
C TYR A 157 15.53 -5.24 24.25
N LEU A 158 16.33 -5.07 23.19
CA LEU A 158 17.60 -5.78 23.03
C LEU A 158 18.67 -5.31 24.03
N GLY A 159 18.51 -4.13 24.65
CA GLY A 159 19.37 -3.64 25.73
C GLY A 159 20.85 -3.44 25.34
N VAL A 160 21.17 -3.42 24.04
CA VAL A 160 22.54 -3.32 23.54
C VAL A 160 22.80 -1.95 22.91
N GLY A 161 23.93 -1.33 23.25
CA GLY A 161 24.40 -0.08 22.66
C GLY A 161 25.09 -0.23 21.28
N GLY A 162 24.98 -1.39 20.64
CA GLY A 162 25.60 -1.67 19.34
C GLY A 162 24.71 -1.36 18.13
N THR A 163 25.27 -1.42 16.93
CA THR A 163 24.52 -1.20 15.68
C THR A 163 23.46 -2.29 15.46
N VAL A 164 22.19 -1.95 15.67
CA VAL A 164 21.04 -2.81 15.39
C VAL A 164 20.70 -2.73 13.90
N LYS A 165 20.66 -3.87 13.20
CA LYS A 165 20.15 -3.98 11.83
C LYS A 165 18.66 -4.26 11.88
N PHE A 166 17.88 -3.55 11.06
CA PHE A 166 16.44 -3.74 10.94
C PHE A 166 16.08 -4.34 9.60
N ALA A 167 15.24 -5.37 9.60
CA ALA A 167 14.65 -5.97 8.41
C ALA A 167 13.12 -5.92 8.52
N SER A 168 12.45 -5.47 7.46
CA SER A 168 10.99 -5.47 7.37
C SER A 168 10.55 -6.61 6.47
N GLY A 169 9.34 -7.11 6.68
CA GLY A 169 8.82 -8.24 5.93
C GLY A 169 7.39 -8.60 6.29
N GLU A 170 7.00 -9.82 5.92
CA GLU A 170 5.68 -10.40 6.20
C GLU A 170 5.83 -11.75 6.93
N ALA A 171 4.89 -12.10 7.79
CA ALA A 171 4.80 -13.38 8.47
C ALA A 171 3.53 -14.09 8.02
N ILE A 172 3.70 -15.29 7.47
CA ILE A 172 2.64 -16.14 6.92
C ILE A 172 2.77 -17.55 7.48
N TRP A 173 1.72 -18.36 7.34
CA TRP A 173 1.74 -19.76 7.75
C TRP A 173 1.82 -20.67 6.54
N GLU A 174 2.96 -21.34 6.38
CA GLU A 174 3.26 -22.22 5.25
C GLU A 174 4.01 -23.46 5.77
N GLU A 175 3.77 -24.62 5.19
CA GLU A 175 4.44 -25.89 5.55
C GLU A 175 4.46 -26.18 7.07
N ASN A 176 3.36 -25.88 7.77
CA ASN A 176 3.22 -26.08 9.21
C ASN A 176 4.24 -25.31 10.07
N ALA A 177 4.74 -24.18 9.55
CA ALA A 177 5.66 -23.27 10.22
C ALA A 177 5.25 -21.80 10.01
N VAL A 178 5.65 -20.94 10.95
CA VAL A 178 5.55 -19.48 10.76
C VAL A 178 6.72 -19.07 9.86
N THR A 179 6.40 -18.71 8.62
CA THR A 179 7.36 -18.32 7.60
C THR A 179 7.48 -16.79 7.56
N PHE A 180 8.69 -16.28 7.81
CA PHE A 180 9.01 -14.86 7.70
C PHE A 180 9.60 -14.55 6.33
N VAL A 181 8.89 -13.76 5.53
CA VAL A 181 9.32 -13.25 4.23
C VAL A 181 10.03 -11.92 4.46
N LEU A 182 11.37 -11.91 4.44
CA LEU A 182 12.17 -10.72 4.74
C LEU A 182 12.74 -10.12 3.45
N GLN A 183 12.82 -8.78 3.38
CA GLN A 183 13.43 -8.06 2.26
C GLN A 183 14.96 -8.23 2.16
N THR A 184 15.59 -8.78 3.19
CA THR A 184 17.05 -8.98 3.28
C THR A 184 17.37 -10.47 3.37
N GLN A 185 18.60 -10.85 2.98
CA GLN A 185 19.07 -12.25 2.93
C GLN A 185 18.63 -13.11 4.13
N ALA A 186 18.04 -14.26 3.83
CA ALA A 186 17.42 -15.16 4.81
C ALA A 186 18.42 -15.97 5.65
N ALA A 187 19.66 -16.13 5.18
CA ALA A 187 20.62 -17.07 5.76
C ALA A 187 20.94 -16.83 7.25
N GLY A 188 20.67 -17.83 8.09
CA GLY A 188 20.94 -17.83 9.53
C GLY A 188 19.96 -17.00 10.37
N MET A 189 18.85 -16.55 9.77
CA MET A 189 17.81 -15.80 10.47
C MET A 189 16.78 -16.71 11.14
N ALA A 190 16.53 -17.91 10.60
CA ALA A 190 15.52 -18.83 11.15
C ALA A 190 15.82 -19.19 12.61
N LYS A 191 17.07 -19.62 12.88
CA LYS A 191 17.54 -19.94 14.23
C LYS A 191 17.45 -18.76 15.19
N LYS A 192 17.77 -17.55 14.71
CA LYS A 192 17.73 -16.31 15.52
C LYS A 192 16.31 -15.90 15.85
N LEU A 193 15.40 -15.97 14.88
CA LEU A 193 13.98 -15.64 15.07
C LEU A 193 13.29 -16.66 15.97
N LYS A 194 13.61 -17.95 15.85
CA LYS A 194 13.13 -18.99 16.77
C LYS A 194 13.57 -18.72 18.21
N ALA A 195 14.85 -18.39 18.42
CA ALA A 195 15.36 -18.01 19.73
C ALA A 195 14.71 -16.73 20.27
N ALA A 196 14.51 -15.73 19.41
CA ALA A 196 13.85 -14.47 19.75
C ALA A 196 12.40 -14.68 20.17
N LEU A 197 11.61 -15.42 19.38
CA LEU A 197 10.22 -15.72 19.69
C LEU A 197 10.08 -16.54 20.98
N LEU A 198 10.98 -17.49 21.23
CA LEU A 198 11.01 -18.23 22.49
C LEU A 198 11.31 -17.31 23.67
N LYS A 199 12.27 -16.38 23.55
CA LYS A 199 12.61 -15.39 24.59
C LYS A 199 11.47 -14.38 24.83
N GLN A 200 10.77 -13.99 23.76
CA GLN A 200 9.70 -12.99 23.79
C GLN A 200 8.37 -13.55 24.29
N THR A 201 7.99 -14.73 23.83
CA THR A 201 6.63 -15.27 24.03
C THR A 201 6.60 -16.51 24.92
N GLU A 202 7.77 -17.04 25.29
CA GLU A 202 7.93 -18.31 26.01
C GLU A 202 7.28 -19.52 25.28
N GLN A 203 6.93 -19.37 23.99
CA GLN A 203 6.32 -20.40 23.17
C GLN A 203 7.29 -20.92 22.11
N ARG A 204 7.46 -22.24 22.06
CA ARG A 204 8.17 -22.90 20.97
C ARG A 204 7.32 -22.82 19.70
N THR A 205 7.85 -22.13 18.69
CA THR A 205 7.19 -21.98 17.38
C THR A 205 8.13 -22.49 16.31
N LYS A 206 7.61 -23.30 15.38
CA LYS A 206 8.35 -23.69 14.16
C LYS A 206 8.49 -22.46 13.28
N VAL A 207 9.72 -22.08 12.96
CA VAL A 207 10.04 -20.85 12.24
C VAL A 207 10.80 -21.19 10.97
N ARG A 208 10.36 -20.61 9.86
CA ARG A 208 11.07 -20.63 8.58
C ARG A 208 11.30 -19.20 8.13
N VAL A 209 12.37 -18.95 7.38
CA VAL A 209 12.64 -17.63 6.80
C VAL A 209 12.84 -17.78 5.31
N ARG A 210 12.21 -16.90 4.53
CA ARG A 210 12.44 -16.80 3.10
C ARG A 210 12.77 -15.37 2.70
N GLY A 211 13.60 -15.20 1.67
CA GLY A 211 13.81 -13.92 1.02
C GLY A 211 12.60 -13.50 0.17
N GLU A 212 12.71 -12.37 -0.54
CA GLU A 212 11.74 -11.99 -1.59
C GLU A 212 11.69 -13.02 -2.72
N ASP A 213 12.82 -13.68 -2.99
CA ASP A 213 12.88 -14.83 -3.89
C ASP A 213 12.36 -16.08 -3.15
N PRO A 214 11.31 -16.76 -3.66
CA PRO A 214 10.81 -18.01 -3.09
C PRO A 214 11.86 -19.12 -2.93
N SER A 215 13.00 -19.01 -3.63
CA SER A 215 14.09 -19.98 -3.64
C SER A 215 15.12 -19.77 -2.51
N ASP A 216 15.16 -18.58 -1.87
CA ASP A 216 16.09 -18.27 -0.77
C ASP A 216 15.46 -18.64 0.57
N ILE A 217 15.48 -19.94 0.90
CA ILE A 217 14.84 -20.52 2.09
C ILE A 217 15.89 -20.91 3.13
N ASP A 218 15.77 -20.34 4.33
CA ASP A 218 16.48 -20.75 5.54
C ASP A 218 15.49 -21.47 6.47
N ASP A 219 15.73 -22.76 6.70
CA ASP A 219 14.92 -23.62 7.58
C ASP A 219 15.81 -24.14 8.71
N ASP A 220 15.33 -24.10 9.96
CA ASP A 220 16.09 -24.45 11.17
C ASP A 220 16.33 -25.96 11.31
N GLY A 221 15.96 -26.77 10.30
CA GLY A 221 16.43 -28.14 10.12
C GLY A 221 15.97 -29.14 11.19
N GLU A 222 14.94 -28.79 11.96
CA GLU A 222 14.38 -29.70 12.96
C GLU A 222 13.35 -30.62 12.28
N PRO A 223 13.60 -31.94 12.20
CA PRO A 223 12.66 -32.87 11.58
C PRO A 223 11.32 -32.84 12.31
N PRO A 224 10.19 -33.00 11.61
CA PRO A 224 8.88 -32.92 12.24
C PRO A 224 8.72 -34.04 13.27
N GLU A 225 8.61 -33.67 14.55
CA GLU A 225 8.05 -34.56 15.58
C GLU A 225 6.61 -34.88 15.18
N GLN A 226 6.37 -36.14 14.81
CA GLN A 226 5.04 -36.70 14.58
C GLN A 226 4.31 -36.73 15.93
N GLU A 227 3.19 -36.03 16.02
CA GLU A 227 2.24 -36.18 17.11
C GLU A 227 1.69 -37.62 17.08
N SER A 228 2.10 -38.42 18.06
CA SER A 228 1.62 -39.78 18.27
C SER A 228 0.20 -39.74 18.83
N GLY A 229 -0.79 -39.78 17.94
CA GLY A 229 -2.15 -40.20 18.24
C GLY A 229 -2.25 -41.72 18.22
N GLU A 230 -2.68 -42.31 19.34
CA GLU A 230 -2.97 -43.73 19.49
C GLU A 230 -4.02 -44.22 18.46
N SER A 231 -3.66 -45.24 17.69
CA SER A 231 -4.57 -46.27 17.18
C SER A 231 -3.79 -47.51 16.77
N GLU A 232 -4.49 -48.64 16.83
CA GLU A 232 -3.98 -49.98 17.06
C GLU A 232 -3.16 -50.62 15.91
N ARG A 233 -2.17 -51.42 16.34
CA ARG A 233 -1.56 -52.62 15.74
C ARG A 233 -1.85 -52.93 14.25
N GLN A 234 -0.79 -52.94 13.45
CA GLN A 234 -0.39 -54.13 12.68
C GLN A 234 1.11 -54.06 12.31
N GLU A 235 1.84 -55.14 12.57
CA GLU A 235 3.24 -55.32 12.22
C GLU A 235 3.42 -55.41 10.70
N ASP A 236 4.38 -54.65 10.14
CA ASP A 236 5.12 -55.10 8.97
C ASP A 236 6.56 -54.55 8.96
N SER A 237 7.46 -55.47 8.67
CA SER A 237 8.91 -55.42 8.78
C SER A 237 9.58 -54.65 7.63
N GLY A 238 9.67 -53.32 7.74
CA GLY A 238 10.38 -52.49 6.74
C GLY A 238 11.24 -51.33 7.28
N ALA A 239 11.23 -51.06 8.58
CA ALA A 239 11.77 -49.81 9.15
C ALA A 239 13.30 -49.79 9.39
N THR A 240 14.01 -50.91 9.28
CA THR A 240 15.45 -50.95 9.59
C THR A 240 16.34 -50.45 8.44
N LEU A 241 15.92 -50.57 7.18
CA LEU A 241 16.77 -50.20 6.03
C LEU A 241 16.82 -48.69 5.77
N ALA A 242 15.71 -47.96 6.01
CA ALA A 242 15.66 -46.51 5.76
C ALA A 242 16.52 -45.70 6.74
N GLY A 243 16.76 -46.21 7.95
CA GLY A 243 17.64 -45.58 8.93
C GLY A 243 19.11 -45.66 8.51
N ASP A 244 19.53 -46.80 7.95
CA ASP A 244 20.90 -47.03 7.52
C ASP A 244 21.27 -46.21 6.27
N GLU A 245 20.34 -46.04 5.33
CA GLU A 245 20.55 -45.21 4.13
C GLU A 245 20.70 -43.72 4.44
N ALA A 246 19.91 -43.20 5.39
CA ALA A 246 20.02 -41.83 5.87
C ALA A 246 21.36 -41.60 6.58
N ALA A 247 21.81 -42.55 7.40
CA ALA A 247 23.11 -42.51 8.06
C ALA A 247 24.25 -42.52 7.03
N ALA A 248 24.16 -43.36 6.00
CA ALA A 248 25.14 -43.44 4.92
C ALA A 248 25.24 -42.14 4.11
N PHE A 249 24.10 -41.52 3.76
CA PHE A 249 24.08 -40.24 3.07
C PHE A 249 24.72 -39.12 3.91
N ASN A 250 24.34 -39.00 5.18
CA ASN A 250 24.87 -37.96 6.07
C ASN A 250 26.37 -38.11 6.31
N ALA A 251 26.85 -39.36 6.47
CA ALA A 251 28.28 -39.63 6.58
C ALA A 251 29.03 -39.21 5.31
N ARG A 252 28.46 -39.50 4.13
CA ARG A 252 29.05 -39.13 2.83
C ARG A 252 29.08 -37.63 2.61
N LEU A 253 27.97 -36.93 2.90
CA LEU A 253 27.91 -35.48 2.80
C LEU A 253 28.95 -34.84 3.72
N ALA A 254 29.02 -35.28 4.99
CA ALA A 254 30.01 -34.79 5.94
C ALA A 254 31.47 -34.99 5.47
N ALA A 255 31.76 -36.13 4.84
CA ALA A 255 33.08 -36.40 4.27
C ALA A 255 33.40 -35.51 3.05
N LEU A 256 32.40 -35.12 2.26
CA LEU A 256 32.57 -34.31 1.05
C LEU A 256 32.68 -32.81 1.32
N MET A 257 32.03 -32.32 2.39
CA MET A 257 31.93 -30.90 2.73
C MET A 257 33.27 -30.13 2.84
N PRO A 258 34.36 -30.69 3.42
CA PRO A 258 35.65 -30.00 3.44
C PRO A 258 36.18 -29.67 2.04
N SER A 259 36.09 -30.61 1.10
CA SER A 259 36.53 -30.44 -0.30
C SER A 259 35.65 -29.44 -1.05
N VAL A 260 34.33 -29.46 -0.81
CA VAL A 260 33.39 -28.49 -1.38
C VAL A 260 33.71 -27.07 -0.89
N LYS A 261 33.98 -26.91 0.41
CA LYS A 261 34.33 -25.62 1.01
C LYS A 261 35.67 -25.09 0.48
N GLU A 262 36.66 -25.97 0.33
CA GLU A 262 37.95 -25.63 -0.28
C GLU A 262 37.77 -25.15 -1.71
N MET A 263 37.00 -25.87 -2.53
CA MET A 263 36.73 -25.48 -3.92
C MET A 263 35.97 -24.16 -4.04
N LEU A 264 34.96 -23.94 -3.20
CA LEU A 264 34.21 -22.68 -3.17
C LEU A 264 35.08 -21.50 -2.74
N THR A 265 36.03 -21.73 -1.84
CA THR A 265 36.99 -20.72 -1.40
C THR A 265 38.02 -20.42 -2.49
N ALA A 266 38.44 -21.44 -3.24
CA ALA A 266 39.38 -21.29 -4.36
C ALA A 266 38.76 -20.63 -5.60
N GLY A 267 37.42 -20.60 -5.72
CA GLY A 267 36.71 -19.88 -6.80
C GLY A 267 36.94 -20.44 -8.20
N GLY A 268 37.21 -21.75 -8.33
CA GLY A 268 37.54 -22.38 -9.60
C GLY A 268 36.35 -22.57 -10.56
N PRO A 269 36.61 -22.77 -11.87
CA PRO A 269 35.57 -23.13 -12.84
C PRO A 269 34.94 -24.46 -12.42
N GLY A 270 33.65 -24.42 -12.06
CA GLY A 270 32.90 -25.57 -11.55
C GLY A 270 32.48 -25.45 -10.08
N ALA A 271 32.95 -24.44 -9.33
CA ALA A 271 32.56 -24.24 -7.94
C ALA A 271 31.03 -24.05 -7.77
N ASP A 272 30.40 -23.28 -8.66
CA ASP A 272 28.94 -23.09 -8.65
C ASP A 272 28.18 -24.37 -9.02
N ALA A 273 28.70 -25.16 -9.97
CA ALA A 273 28.10 -26.44 -10.36
C ALA A 273 28.16 -27.46 -9.22
N VAL A 274 29.29 -27.53 -8.50
CA VAL A 274 29.45 -28.38 -7.31
C VAL A 274 28.50 -27.94 -6.20
N LYS A 275 28.36 -26.62 -5.95
CA LYS A 275 27.40 -26.09 -4.97
C LYS A 275 25.97 -26.47 -5.33
N HIS A 276 25.60 -26.35 -6.59
CA HIS A 276 24.27 -26.71 -7.08
C HIS A 276 23.96 -28.18 -6.81
N LYS A 277 24.88 -29.08 -7.18
CA LYS A 277 24.71 -30.53 -7.00
C LYS A 277 24.63 -30.96 -5.54
N VAL A 278 25.42 -30.35 -4.66
CA VAL A 278 25.33 -30.59 -3.20
C VAL A 278 23.98 -30.11 -2.64
N ASN A 279 23.44 -28.99 -3.14
CA ASN A 279 22.11 -28.51 -2.73
C ASN A 279 20.99 -29.42 -3.22
N GLU A 280 21.02 -29.85 -4.50
CA GLU A 280 20.07 -30.82 -5.05
C GLU A 280 20.08 -32.13 -4.24
N ALA A 281 21.27 -32.63 -3.88
CA ALA A 281 21.40 -33.82 -3.04
C ALA A 281 20.72 -33.65 -1.68
N GLY A 282 20.81 -32.45 -1.08
CA GLY A 282 20.11 -32.11 0.15
C GLY A 282 18.58 -32.10 0.01
N VAL A 283 18.05 -31.68 -1.14
CA VAL A 283 16.61 -31.71 -1.43
C VAL A 283 16.12 -33.16 -1.58
N SER A 284 16.81 -33.98 -2.37
CA SER A 284 16.47 -35.41 -2.53
C SER A 284 16.54 -36.18 -1.21
N ALA A 285 17.54 -35.89 -0.37
CA ALA A 285 17.63 -36.51 0.96
C ALA A 285 16.47 -36.12 1.89
N ARG A 286 15.94 -34.89 1.81
CA ARG A 286 14.74 -34.47 2.56
C ARG A 286 13.47 -35.19 2.09
N GLN A 287 13.42 -35.56 0.81
CA GLN A 287 12.35 -36.38 0.25
C GLN A 287 12.52 -37.88 0.55
N LYS A 288 13.55 -38.26 1.33
CA LYS A 288 13.94 -39.64 1.63
C LYS A 288 14.38 -40.45 0.40
N GLU A 289 14.77 -39.78 -0.68
CA GLU A 289 15.31 -40.38 -1.89
C GLU A 289 16.84 -40.50 -1.79
N TYR A 290 17.32 -41.29 -0.82
CA TYR A 290 18.76 -41.39 -0.52
C TYR A 290 19.59 -41.98 -1.66
N GLY A 291 18.99 -42.81 -2.52
CA GLY A 291 19.62 -43.28 -3.76
C GLY A 291 19.93 -42.13 -4.73
N ALA A 292 18.95 -41.28 -5.02
CA ALA A 292 19.11 -40.11 -5.89
C ALA A 292 20.07 -39.08 -5.27
N ALA A 293 19.95 -38.84 -3.96
CA ALA A 293 20.83 -37.96 -3.22
C ALA A 293 22.31 -38.41 -3.29
N ASN A 294 22.58 -39.71 -3.18
CA ASN A 294 23.93 -40.26 -3.32
C ASN A 294 24.49 -40.12 -4.74
N MET A 295 23.68 -40.30 -5.78
CA MET A 295 24.11 -40.07 -7.18
C MET A 295 24.50 -38.60 -7.41
N LEU A 296 23.76 -37.66 -6.82
CA LEU A 296 24.09 -36.23 -6.93
C LEU A 296 25.39 -35.88 -6.20
N LEU A 297 25.71 -36.56 -5.10
CA LEU A 297 27.02 -36.45 -4.44
C LEU A 297 28.15 -37.07 -5.28
N ASP A 298 27.89 -38.17 -6.01
CA ASP A 298 28.82 -38.73 -6.99
C ASP A 298 29.12 -37.74 -8.12
N GLU A 299 28.11 -37.09 -8.69
CA GLU A 299 28.26 -36.04 -9.71
C GLU A 299 29.06 -34.84 -9.19
N ALA A 300 28.77 -34.37 -7.97
CA ALA A 300 29.52 -33.30 -7.33
C ALA A 300 31.00 -33.68 -7.15
N GLN A 301 31.27 -34.92 -6.73
CA GLN A 301 32.63 -35.43 -6.57
C GLN A 301 33.37 -35.58 -7.92
N ALA A 302 32.68 -36.00 -8.98
CA ALA A 302 33.22 -36.08 -10.33
C ALA A 302 33.59 -34.69 -10.88
N LEU A 303 32.73 -33.68 -10.68
CA LEU A 303 33.03 -32.29 -11.04
C LEU A 303 34.24 -31.74 -10.28
N MET A 304 34.35 -32.08 -8.99
CA MET A 304 35.52 -31.69 -8.20
C MET A 304 36.82 -32.33 -8.69
N SER A 305 36.74 -33.56 -9.19
CA SER A 305 37.87 -34.31 -9.72
C SER A 305 38.28 -33.81 -11.11
N ALA A 306 37.29 -33.48 -11.96
CA ALA A 306 37.51 -32.89 -13.28
C ALA A 306 38.16 -31.51 -13.20
N GLY A 307 37.75 -30.66 -12.24
CA GLY A 307 38.36 -29.35 -12.01
C GLY A 307 39.82 -29.43 -11.55
N ARG A 308 40.23 -30.51 -10.88
CA ARG A 308 41.63 -30.77 -10.49
C ARG A 308 42.48 -31.33 -11.62
N ALA A 309 41.88 -32.05 -12.57
CA ALA A 309 42.60 -32.60 -13.73
C ALA A 309 42.88 -31.54 -14.82
N GLY A 310 42.17 -30.41 -14.81
CA GLY A 310 42.29 -29.35 -15.82
C GLY A 310 43.33 -28.25 -15.53
N SER A 311 44.01 -28.27 -14.39
CA SER A 311 44.89 -27.15 -13.97
C SER A 311 46.35 -27.25 -14.43
N ASP A 312 46.74 -28.28 -15.19
CA ASP A 312 48.13 -28.49 -15.66
C ASP A 312 48.35 -28.25 -17.16
N GLY A 313 47.45 -27.54 -17.86
CA GLY A 313 47.57 -27.34 -19.30
C GLY A 313 47.06 -26.00 -19.86
N LEU A 314 48.00 -25.06 -20.01
CA LEU A 314 48.06 -23.98 -21.03
C LEU A 314 46.95 -22.90 -21.10
N SER A 315 47.41 -21.65 -20.91
CA SER A 315 46.71 -20.35 -20.95
C SER A 315 45.90 -20.01 -22.22
N ALA A 316 44.69 -19.45 -21.99
CA ALA A 316 44.03 -18.45 -22.85
C ALA A 316 43.12 -17.54 -21.97
N PRO A 317 42.89 -16.26 -22.32
CA PRO A 317 42.31 -15.26 -21.40
C PRO A 317 40.80 -15.45 -21.20
N ALA A 318 40.38 -15.34 -19.93
CA ALA A 318 39.07 -15.70 -19.42
C ALA A 318 37.96 -14.68 -19.73
N ALA A 319 36.78 -15.19 -20.08
CA ALA A 319 35.52 -14.46 -20.12
C ALA A 319 34.99 -14.23 -18.69
N GLY A 320 34.99 -12.97 -18.22
CA GLY A 320 34.43 -12.57 -16.93
C GLY A 320 32.89 -12.50 -16.93
N ASN A 321 32.29 -12.48 -15.73
CA ASN A 321 30.83 -12.42 -15.53
C ASN A 321 30.21 -11.17 -16.21
N PRO A 322 29.31 -11.33 -17.20
CA PRO A 322 28.76 -10.23 -17.99
C PRO A 322 27.89 -9.26 -17.18
N SER A 323 27.31 -9.70 -16.06
CA SER A 323 26.54 -8.85 -15.15
C SER A 323 27.41 -7.82 -14.43
N ALA A 324 28.60 -8.26 -13.98
CA ALA A 324 29.56 -7.36 -13.33
C ALA A 324 30.05 -6.28 -14.30
N ALA A 325 30.32 -6.66 -15.55
CA ALA A 325 30.72 -5.72 -16.61
C ALA A 325 29.65 -4.65 -16.89
N PHE A 326 28.37 -5.06 -16.99
CA PHE A 326 27.26 -4.12 -17.20
C PHE A 326 27.09 -3.13 -16.04
N ASN A 327 27.09 -3.62 -14.80
CA ASN A 327 26.89 -2.76 -13.62
C ASN A 327 28.02 -1.73 -13.44
N ALA A 328 29.26 -2.14 -13.69
CA ALA A 328 30.41 -1.24 -13.68
C ALA A 328 30.25 -0.12 -14.73
N ARG A 329 29.79 -0.48 -15.94
CA ARG A 329 29.58 0.48 -17.03
C ARG A 329 28.45 1.46 -16.75
N LEU A 330 27.31 0.97 -16.25
CA LEU A 330 26.18 1.82 -15.87
C LEU A 330 26.60 2.82 -14.77
N ALA A 331 27.31 2.35 -13.73
CA ALA A 331 27.79 3.21 -12.65
C ALA A 331 28.71 4.34 -13.16
N ALA A 332 29.56 4.06 -14.16
CA ALA A 332 30.43 5.06 -14.78
C ALA A 332 29.65 6.14 -15.56
N LEU A 333 28.50 5.80 -16.18
CA LEU A 333 27.70 6.72 -16.98
C LEU A 333 26.72 7.57 -16.16
N VAL A 334 26.27 7.09 -14.98
CA VAL A 334 25.24 7.74 -14.15
C VAL A 334 25.50 9.23 -13.85
N PRO A 335 26.72 9.66 -13.49
CA PRO A 335 26.99 11.09 -13.23
C PRO A 335 26.68 11.99 -14.44
N ARG A 336 27.10 11.57 -15.65
CA ARG A 336 26.85 12.30 -16.90
C ARG A 336 25.37 12.29 -17.28
N VAL A 337 24.69 11.17 -17.05
CA VAL A 337 23.22 11.07 -17.23
C VAL A 337 22.50 12.08 -16.36
N LYS A 338 22.88 12.20 -15.08
CA LYS A 338 22.27 13.19 -14.16
C LYS A 338 22.50 14.61 -14.62
N GLU A 339 23.70 14.93 -15.09
CA GLU A 339 24.05 16.27 -15.60
C GLU A 339 23.19 16.65 -16.81
N VAL A 340 23.09 15.78 -17.83
CA VAL A 340 22.29 16.05 -19.03
C VAL A 340 20.79 16.13 -18.73
N VAL A 341 20.29 15.30 -17.81
CA VAL A 341 18.89 15.36 -17.37
C VAL A 341 18.60 16.63 -16.59
N ALA A 342 19.51 17.07 -15.72
CA ALA A 342 19.36 18.32 -14.96
C ALA A 342 19.41 19.56 -15.86
N ALA A 343 20.24 19.54 -16.91
CA ALA A 343 20.33 20.62 -17.89
C ALA A 343 19.07 20.74 -18.78
N ALA A 344 18.13 19.78 -18.71
CA ALA A 344 16.90 19.73 -19.51
C ALA A 344 17.13 19.94 -21.03
N GLY A 345 18.29 19.52 -21.54
CA GLY A 345 18.63 19.67 -22.96
C GLY A 345 17.83 18.72 -23.86
N ALA A 346 17.89 18.95 -25.18
CA ALA A 346 17.16 18.16 -26.18
C ALA A 346 17.36 16.64 -26.06
N ASN A 347 18.50 16.19 -25.54
CA ASN A 347 18.84 14.77 -25.37
C ASN A 347 18.39 14.17 -24.03
N ALA A 348 17.89 14.96 -23.08
CA ALA A 348 17.58 14.50 -21.72
C ALA A 348 16.53 13.38 -21.68
N ALA A 349 15.47 13.50 -22.48
CA ALA A 349 14.41 12.49 -22.56
C ALA A 349 14.91 11.17 -23.16
N SER A 350 15.68 11.25 -24.26
CA SER A 350 16.24 10.08 -24.95
C SER A 350 17.25 9.33 -24.07
N VAL A 351 18.13 10.05 -23.37
CA VAL A 351 19.08 9.46 -22.41
C VAL A 351 18.34 8.71 -21.30
N LYS A 352 17.30 9.31 -20.71
CA LYS A 352 16.52 8.69 -19.63
C LYS A 352 15.80 7.43 -20.11
N LEU A 353 15.22 7.45 -21.31
CA LEU A 353 14.54 6.31 -21.91
C LEU A 353 15.52 5.15 -22.13
N LYS A 354 16.66 5.41 -22.78
CA LYS A 354 17.66 4.38 -23.12
C LYS A 354 18.32 3.73 -21.89
N VAL A 355 18.57 4.50 -20.83
CA VAL A 355 19.04 3.94 -19.54
C VAL A 355 17.98 3.01 -18.93
N SER A 356 16.70 3.33 -19.04
CA SER A 356 15.61 2.46 -18.56
C SER A 356 15.53 1.16 -19.37
N GLU A 357 15.60 1.25 -20.70
CA GLU A 357 15.63 0.10 -21.60
C GLU A 357 16.83 -0.82 -21.30
N ALA A 358 18.02 -0.25 -21.08
CA ALA A 358 19.21 -1.00 -20.70
C ALA A 358 19.01 -1.79 -19.38
N GLY A 359 18.37 -1.16 -18.39
CA GLY A 359 18.01 -1.82 -17.13
C GLY A 359 16.98 -2.96 -17.28
N VAL A 360 16.02 -2.82 -18.20
CA VAL A 360 15.08 -3.90 -18.54
C VAL A 360 15.81 -5.05 -19.24
N ALA A 361 16.69 -4.78 -20.20
CA ALA A 361 17.47 -5.79 -20.89
C ALA A 361 18.41 -6.56 -19.93
N ALA A 362 19.07 -5.86 -19.01
CA ALA A 362 19.92 -6.47 -17.99
C ALA A 362 19.14 -7.38 -17.02
N ARG A 363 17.94 -6.99 -16.61
CA ARG A 363 17.05 -7.86 -15.78
C ARG A 363 16.63 -9.14 -16.50
N LYS A 364 16.56 -9.11 -17.83
CA LYS A 364 16.32 -10.29 -18.68
C LYS A 364 17.61 -11.05 -19.02
N GLN A 365 18.73 -10.74 -18.36
CA GLN A 365 20.06 -11.30 -18.62
C GLN A 365 20.57 -11.11 -20.06
N ALA A 366 19.97 -10.20 -20.84
CA ALA A 366 20.37 -9.87 -22.21
C ALA A 366 21.50 -8.83 -22.20
N PHE A 367 22.64 -9.15 -21.58
CA PHE A 367 23.73 -8.19 -21.32
C PHE A 367 24.38 -7.62 -22.59
N ALA A 368 24.38 -8.35 -23.71
CA ALA A 368 24.84 -7.81 -24.98
C ALA A 368 23.96 -6.65 -25.47
N ALA A 369 22.63 -6.84 -25.45
CA ALA A 369 21.67 -5.80 -25.81
C ALA A 369 21.69 -4.63 -24.80
N ALA A 370 21.82 -4.94 -23.50
CA ALA A 370 21.94 -3.92 -22.47
C ALA A 370 23.19 -3.04 -22.66
N ASN A 371 24.34 -3.64 -23.02
CA ASN A 371 25.56 -2.90 -23.31
C ASN A 371 25.45 -2.05 -24.59
N ALA A 372 24.80 -2.56 -25.64
CA ALA A 372 24.52 -1.78 -26.86
C ALA A 372 23.68 -0.53 -26.56
N LEU A 373 22.67 -0.64 -25.68
CA LEU A 373 21.90 0.51 -25.23
C LEU A 373 22.74 1.51 -24.42
N LEU A 374 23.71 1.04 -23.63
CA LEU A 374 24.66 1.93 -22.95
C LEU A 374 25.64 2.61 -23.92
N ASP A 375 26.00 1.98 -25.06
CA ASP A 375 26.74 2.62 -26.14
C ASP A 375 25.94 3.80 -26.73
N GLU A 376 24.64 3.59 -27.00
CA GLU A 376 23.75 4.66 -27.49
C GLU A 376 23.61 5.81 -26.48
N VAL A 377 23.48 5.49 -25.18
CA VAL A 377 23.48 6.51 -24.11
C VAL A 377 24.77 7.33 -24.15
N GLN A 378 25.92 6.68 -24.30
CA GLN A 378 27.21 7.37 -24.35
C GLN A 378 27.30 8.32 -25.55
N VAL A 379 26.82 7.91 -26.73
CA VAL A 379 26.74 8.79 -27.92
C VAL A 379 25.86 10.01 -27.66
N LEU A 380 24.68 9.84 -27.04
CA LEU A 380 23.78 10.95 -26.72
C LEU A 380 24.37 11.93 -25.70
N LEU A 381 25.14 11.42 -24.72
CA LEU A 381 25.85 12.23 -23.73
C LEU A 381 27.00 13.03 -24.37
N ASP A 382 27.72 12.43 -25.31
CA ASP A 382 28.80 13.10 -26.04
C ASP A 382 28.24 14.19 -26.98
N GLN A 383 27.12 13.92 -27.65
CA GLN A 383 26.39 14.93 -28.43
C GLN A 383 25.92 16.10 -27.55
N ALA A 384 25.36 15.82 -26.37
CA ALA A 384 24.92 16.87 -25.45
C ALA A 384 26.09 17.75 -24.99
N ALA A 385 27.24 17.15 -24.71
CA ALA A 385 28.47 17.87 -24.34
C ALA A 385 28.98 18.76 -25.49
N ALA A 386 28.96 18.27 -26.73
CA ALA A 386 29.36 19.04 -27.91
C ALA A 386 28.44 20.25 -28.15
N THR A 387 27.13 20.09 -27.99
CA THR A 387 26.16 21.18 -28.13
C THR A 387 26.33 22.23 -27.03
N GLY A 388 26.60 21.80 -25.79
CA GLY A 388 26.91 22.70 -24.68
C GLY A 388 28.18 23.53 -24.92
N ALA A 389 29.25 22.91 -25.41
CA ALA A 389 30.50 23.61 -25.72
C ALA A 389 30.34 24.63 -26.86
N ALA A 390 29.59 24.29 -27.91
CA ALA A 390 29.32 25.19 -29.03
C ALA A 390 28.51 26.44 -28.60
N HIS A 391 27.61 26.29 -27.62
CA HIS A 391 26.81 27.41 -27.12
C HIS A 391 27.62 28.40 -26.25
N VAL A 392 28.64 27.90 -25.53
CA VAL A 392 29.54 28.74 -24.73
C VAL A 392 30.52 29.54 -25.61
N GLN A 393 30.99 28.98 -26.73
CA GLN A 393 31.90 29.68 -27.65
C GLN A 393 31.21 30.71 -28.54
N ARG A 394 29.91 30.57 -28.84
CA ARG A 394 29.16 31.54 -29.64
C ARG A 394 28.59 32.71 -28.81
N GLY A 395 28.67 32.65 -27.48
CA GLY A 395 28.17 33.69 -26.57
C GLY A 395 29.11 34.88 -26.30
N ALA A 396 30.31 34.91 -26.89
CA ALA A 396 31.32 35.95 -26.61
C ALA A 396 31.55 36.98 -27.73
N THR A 397 30.89 36.87 -28.90
CA THR A 397 31.17 37.77 -30.05
C THR A 397 29.96 38.35 -30.78
N GLU A 398 28.72 38.11 -30.33
CA GLU A 398 27.52 38.64 -31.01
C GLU A 398 26.57 39.32 -30.02
N ALA A 399 27.04 40.44 -29.47
CA ALA A 399 26.19 41.45 -28.84
C ALA A 399 26.16 42.70 -29.74
N ALA A 400 25.60 42.56 -30.94
CA ALA A 400 25.14 43.68 -31.73
C ALA A 400 24.07 43.20 -32.72
N ASP A 401 22.84 43.65 -32.46
CA ASP A 401 21.74 43.78 -33.41
C ASP A 401 20.95 42.51 -33.79
N GLY A 402 19.77 42.35 -33.17
CA GLY A 402 18.82 41.29 -33.51
C GLY A 402 17.67 41.15 -32.50
N GLY A 403 16.78 42.13 -32.44
CA GLY A 403 15.55 42.08 -31.64
C GLY A 403 14.60 40.96 -32.09
N GLY A 404 14.67 39.80 -31.43
CA GLY A 404 13.62 38.78 -31.46
C GLY A 404 12.55 39.10 -30.42
N PRO A 405 11.24 39.00 -30.73
CA PRO A 405 10.17 39.28 -29.79
C PRO A 405 10.19 38.32 -28.58
N PRO A 406 9.70 38.75 -27.40
CA PRO A 406 9.80 38.00 -26.15
C PRO A 406 9.12 36.61 -26.26
N GLN A 407 9.90 35.55 -26.06
CA GLN A 407 9.45 34.14 -26.12
C GLN A 407 8.78 33.64 -24.83
N GLU A 408 8.94 34.34 -23.71
CA GLU A 408 8.37 33.96 -22.40
C GLU A 408 6.85 33.69 -22.37
N PRO A 409 5.96 34.45 -23.05
CA PRO A 409 4.52 34.21 -22.94
C PRO A 409 4.07 32.91 -23.62
N ALA A 410 4.71 32.50 -24.72
CA ALA A 410 4.32 31.30 -25.45
C ALA A 410 4.70 30.01 -24.68
N GLN A 411 5.81 30.04 -23.96
CA GLN A 411 6.25 28.94 -23.10
C GLN A 411 5.29 28.74 -21.92
N ALA A 412 4.89 29.82 -21.25
CA ALA A 412 3.92 29.77 -20.16
C ALA A 412 2.57 29.19 -20.61
N GLN A 413 2.08 29.63 -21.77
CA GLN A 413 0.85 29.09 -22.36
C GLN A 413 0.96 27.60 -22.68
N TYR A 414 2.09 27.14 -23.21
CA TYR A 414 2.32 25.73 -23.49
C TYR A 414 2.28 24.89 -22.21
N GLN A 415 2.97 25.31 -21.14
CA GLN A 415 2.97 24.59 -19.87
C GLN A 415 1.58 24.52 -19.23
N GLN A 416 0.84 25.64 -19.25
CA GLN A 416 -0.54 25.70 -18.75
C GLN A 416 -1.47 24.75 -19.52
N ARG A 417 -1.30 24.66 -20.84
CA ARG A 417 -2.15 23.82 -21.67
C ARG A 417 -1.77 22.34 -21.57
N LEU A 418 -0.49 22.04 -21.46
CA LEU A 418 0.01 20.68 -21.28
C LEU A 418 -0.57 20.05 -20.01
N SER A 419 -0.53 20.76 -18.88
CA SER A 419 -1.07 20.26 -17.60
C SER A 419 -2.59 20.05 -17.61
N ALA A 420 -3.33 20.81 -18.42
CA ALA A 420 -4.76 20.62 -18.61
C ALA A 420 -5.09 19.37 -19.46
N ILE A 421 -4.27 19.07 -20.48
CA ILE A 421 -4.52 17.97 -21.43
C ILE A 421 -4.00 16.63 -20.93
N GLU A 422 -2.87 16.60 -20.23
CA GLU A 422 -2.18 15.38 -19.81
C GLU A 422 -3.07 14.34 -19.11
N PRO A 423 -3.93 14.67 -18.12
CA PRO A 423 -4.80 13.67 -17.50
C PRO A 423 -5.82 13.07 -18.49
N ARG A 424 -6.35 13.87 -19.42
CA ARG A 424 -7.30 13.40 -20.46
C ARG A 424 -6.61 12.48 -21.46
N TYR A 425 -5.37 12.82 -21.83
CA TYR A 425 -4.54 11.99 -22.69
C TYR A 425 -4.23 10.63 -22.05
N GLN A 426 -3.84 10.59 -20.78
CA GLN A 426 -3.56 9.33 -20.09
C GLN A 426 -4.80 8.43 -19.98
N ALA A 427 -5.97 9.00 -19.65
CA ALA A 427 -7.23 8.26 -19.66
C ALA A 427 -7.54 7.66 -21.05
N ALA A 428 -7.41 8.48 -22.10
CA ALA A 428 -7.67 8.04 -23.46
C ALA A 428 -6.73 6.91 -23.95
N LEU A 429 -5.49 6.85 -23.45
CA LEU A 429 -4.58 5.74 -23.76
C LEU A 429 -5.05 4.40 -23.18
N GLY A 430 -5.71 4.42 -22.02
CA GLY A 430 -6.31 3.24 -21.40
C GLY A 430 -7.60 2.82 -22.10
N ASP A 431 -8.46 3.79 -22.39
CA ASP A 431 -9.79 3.54 -22.94
C ASP A 431 -9.77 3.17 -24.43
N ARG A 432 -8.73 3.58 -25.17
CA ARG A 432 -8.71 3.53 -26.65
C ARG A 432 -7.40 2.94 -27.18
N PRO A 433 -7.13 1.64 -26.96
CA PRO A 433 -5.88 1.01 -27.37
C PRO A 433 -5.63 1.12 -28.89
N ALA A 434 -6.68 1.13 -29.70
CA ALA A 434 -6.59 1.29 -31.16
C ALA A 434 -6.08 2.68 -31.60
N GLU A 435 -6.35 3.73 -30.83
CA GLU A 435 -5.89 5.10 -31.12
C GLU A 435 -4.65 5.51 -30.32
N ALA A 436 -4.22 4.68 -29.37
CA ALA A 436 -3.12 4.97 -28.47
C ALA A 436 -1.82 5.30 -29.21
N ALA A 437 -1.53 4.64 -30.34
CA ALA A 437 -0.38 4.95 -31.17
C ALA A 437 -0.45 6.38 -31.75
N ARG A 438 -1.63 6.80 -32.21
CA ARG A 438 -1.85 8.12 -32.82
C ARG A 438 -1.81 9.23 -31.78
N LEU A 439 -2.43 9.02 -30.62
CA LEU A 439 -2.40 9.95 -29.49
C LEU A 439 -0.95 10.17 -29.01
N ARG A 440 -0.18 9.08 -28.84
CA ARG A 440 1.25 9.15 -28.47
C ARG A 440 2.06 9.94 -29.49
N ALA A 441 1.81 9.74 -30.78
CA ALA A 441 2.53 10.46 -31.83
C ALA A 441 2.30 11.98 -31.78
N VAL A 442 1.04 12.42 -31.58
CA VAL A 442 0.73 13.87 -31.50
C VAL A 442 1.28 14.48 -30.21
N PHE A 443 1.16 13.79 -29.07
CA PHE A 443 1.71 14.26 -27.80
C PHE A 443 3.25 14.33 -27.83
N GLY A 444 3.92 13.30 -28.39
CA GLY A 444 5.36 13.29 -28.60
C GLY A 444 5.84 14.43 -29.49
N TYR A 445 5.17 14.65 -30.63
CA TYR A 445 5.47 15.77 -31.53
C TYR A 445 5.34 17.14 -30.82
N ALA A 446 4.31 17.34 -29.99
CA ALA A 446 4.17 18.58 -29.21
C ALA A 446 5.36 18.79 -28.26
N GLY A 447 5.81 17.73 -27.58
CA GLY A 447 6.99 17.74 -26.71
C GLY A 447 8.29 18.06 -27.46
N GLU A 448 8.49 17.46 -28.64
CA GLU A 448 9.66 17.72 -29.49
C GLU A 448 9.69 19.17 -29.99
N GLN A 449 8.55 19.73 -30.43
CA GLN A 449 8.49 21.13 -30.85
C GLN A 449 8.78 22.09 -29.68
N ALA A 450 8.25 21.80 -28.49
CA ALA A 450 8.54 22.61 -27.30
C ALA A 450 10.01 22.52 -26.86
N ALA A 451 10.63 21.35 -26.97
CA ALA A 451 12.06 21.16 -26.68
C ALA A 451 12.96 21.93 -27.66
N GLY A 452 12.51 22.11 -28.91
CA GLY A 452 13.18 22.96 -29.90
C GLY A 452 12.87 24.47 -29.78
N GLY A 453 12.18 24.91 -28.73
CA GLY A 453 11.77 26.31 -28.54
C GLY A 453 10.62 26.76 -29.47
N ALA A 454 10.05 25.86 -30.26
CA ALA A 454 8.96 26.15 -31.19
C ALA A 454 7.58 26.05 -30.51
N TYR A 455 7.36 26.82 -29.44
CA TYR A 455 6.15 26.76 -28.61
C TYR A 455 4.83 27.01 -29.38
N ALA A 456 4.85 27.82 -30.44
CA ALA A 456 3.68 28.03 -31.30
C ALA A 456 3.22 26.73 -31.99
N LYS A 457 4.16 25.94 -32.53
CA LYS A 457 3.87 24.63 -33.15
C LYS A 457 3.47 23.59 -32.12
N ALA A 458 4.08 23.63 -30.94
CA ALA A 458 3.71 22.77 -29.82
C ALA A 458 2.26 23.03 -29.37
N LEU A 459 1.84 24.29 -29.27
CA LEU A 459 0.47 24.68 -28.94
C LEU A 459 -0.54 24.25 -30.01
N GLU A 460 -0.18 24.28 -31.29
CA GLU A 460 -1.01 23.77 -32.38
C GLU A 460 -1.18 22.25 -32.30
N ALA A 461 -0.10 21.52 -32.01
CA ALA A 461 -0.14 20.08 -31.79
C ALA A 461 -1.04 19.71 -30.59
N LEU A 462 -0.94 20.45 -29.49
CA LEU A 462 -1.83 20.29 -28.34
C LEU A 462 -3.30 20.57 -28.68
N ARG A 463 -3.59 21.57 -29.53
CA ARG A 463 -4.96 21.82 -30.01
C ARG A 463 -5.51 20.66 -30.85
N ARG A 464 -4.65 20.07 -31.70
CA ARG A 464 -5.03 18.89 -32.50
C ARG A 464 -5.29 17.68 -31.59
N LEU A 465 -4.48 17.51 -30.54
CA LEU A 465 -4.67 16.46 -29.55
C LEU A 465 -5.99 16.65 -28.80
N GLU A 466 -6.30 17.87 -28.33
CA GLU A 466 -7.60 18.19 -27.74
C GLU A 466 -8.75 17.82 -28.67
N GLY A 467 -8.68 18.19 -29.95
CA GLY A 467 -9.70 17.80 -30.94
C GLY A 467 -9.86 16.28 -31.08
N MET A 468 -8.76 15.52 -31.05
CA MET A 468 -8.82 14.06 -31.03
C MET A 468 -9.45 13.52 -29.75
N LEU A 469 -9.16 14.14 -28.59
CA LEU A 469 -9.74 13.78 -27.30
C LEU A 469 -11.23 14.19 -27.16
N ASP A 470 -11.68 15.20 -27.89
CA ASP A 470 -13.07 15.69 -27.87
C ASP A 470 -13.96 14.93 -28.87
N THR A 471 -13.46 14.68 -30.09
CA THR A 471 -14.13 13.82 -31.10
C THR A 471 -14.21 12.37 -30.64
N ALA A 472 -13.34 11.98 -29.70
CA ALA A 472 -13.45 10.77 -28.91
C ALA A 472 -14.55 10.86 -27.84
N THR A 473 -15.72 11.41 -28.20
CA THR A 473 -16.91 11.16 -27.41
C THR A 473 -17.05 9.65 -27.34
N PRO A 474 -17.08 9.03 -26.14
CA PRO A 474 -17.12 7.58 -26.03
C PRO A 474 -18.27 7.11 -26.91
N ALA A 475 -17.98 6.21 -27.85
CA ALA A 475 -19.05 5.46 -28.51
C ALA A 475 -19.95 5.00 -27.37
N GLN A 476 -21.23 5.41 -27.40
CA GLN A 476 -22.21 5.12 -26.36
C GLN A 476 -22.49 3.62 -26.37
N ASP A 477 -21.53 2.85 -25.92
CA ASP A 477 -21.63 1.44 -25.61
C ASP A 477 -22.24 1.34 -24.21
N SER A 478 -23.37 2.05 -24.02
CA SER A 478 -24.13 2.18 -22.77
C SER A 478 -24.67 0.83 -22.29
N GLY A 479 -24.60 -0.21 -23.13
CA GLY A 479 -24.92 -1.58 -22.76
C GLY A 479 -23.72 -2.47 -22.40
N SER A 480 -22.47 -2.03 -22.59
CA SER A 480 -21.30 -2.87 -22.29
C SER A 480 -20.84 -2.70 -20.84
N LEU A 481 -20.38 -3.80 -20.24
CA LEU A 481 -19.82 -3.82 -18.89
C LEU A 481 -18.68 -2.79 -18.72
N ALA A 482 -17.90 -2.58 -19.78
CA ALA A 482 -16.83 -1.59 -19.82
C ALA A 482 -17.37 -0.15 -19.77
N GLY A 483 -18.42 0.15 -20.54
CA GLY A 483 -19.13 1.44 -20.50
C GLY A 483 -19.71 1.72 -19.11
N TYR A 484 -20.36 0.72 -18.51
CA TYR A 484 -20.89 0.81 -17.15
C TYR A 484 -19.80 1.11 -16.11
N ARG A 485 -18.68 0.37 -16.13
CA ARG A 485 -17.52 0.61 -15.23
C ARG A 485 -16.92 2.01 -15.40
N SER A 486 -16.76 2.47 -16.63
CA SER A 486 -16.28 3.83 -16.92
C SER A 486 -17.20 4.88 -16.29
N THR A 487 -18.51 4.65 -16.35
CA THR A 487 -19.51 5.56 -15.77
C THR A 487 -19.46 5.60 -14.23
N LEU A 488 -19.20 4.46 -13.58
CA LEU A 488 -18.97 4.38 -12.13
C LEU A 488 -17.71 5.15 -11.71
N LEU A 489 -16.61 5.00 -12.45
CA LEU A 489 -15.36 5.75 -12.20
C LEU A 489 -15.57 7.26 -12.38
N ALA A 490 -16.33 7.67 -13.40
CA ALA A 490 -16.69 9.06 -13.61
C ALA A 490 -17.54 9.63 -12.47
N CYS A 491 -18.45 8.84 -11.89
CA CYS A 491 -19.21 9.24 -10.71
C CYS A 491 -18.30 9.41 -9.48
N ARG A 492 -17.35 8.49 -9.26
CA ARG A 492 -16.35 8.63 -8.19
C ARG A 492 -15.55 9.93 -8.32
N ALA A 493 -15.10 10.26 -9.53
CA ALA A 493 -14.39 11.50 -9.81
C ALA A 493 -15.27 12.74 -9.53
N ALA A 494 -16.55 12.71 -9.90
CA ALA A 494 -17.49 13.79 -9.63
C ALA A 494 -17.75 14.00 -8.13
N VAL A 495 -17.83 12.92 -7.33
CA VAL A 495 -17.93 13.06 -5.86
C VAL A 495 -16.68 13.72 -5.27
N ALA A 496 -15.49 13.34 -5.74
CA ALA A 496 -14.24 13.99 -5.31
C ALA A 496 -14.22 15.48 -5.68
N GLU A 497 -14.72 15.84 -6.86
CA GLU A 497 -14.85 17.24 -7.28
C GLU A 497 -15.83 18.02 -6.38
N VAL A 498 -17.00 17.44 -6.06
CA VAL A 498 -17.97 18.05 -5.15
C VAL A 498 -17.37 18.27 -3.76
N ASN A 499 -16.63 17.29 -3.22
CA ASN A 499 -15.93 17.45 -1.93
C ASN A 499 -14.92 18.60 -1.97
N ALA A 500 -14.17 18.75 -3.07
CA ALA A 500 -13.26 19.88 -3.24
C ALA A 500 -14.02 21.22 -3.30
N ARG A 501 -15.18 21.27 -3.95
CA ARG A 501 -16.04 22.48 -3.98
C ARG A 501 -16.62 22.80 -2.59
N ILE A 502 -17.05 21.79 -1.82
CA ILE A 502 -17.54 21.96 -0.44
C ILE A 502 -16.44 22.57 0.44
N ALA A 503 -15.19 22.10 0.32
CA ALA A 503 -14.07 22.66 1.06
C ALA A 503 -13.81 24.13 0.69
N ARG A 504 -13.93 24.50 -0.60
CA ARG A 504 -13.81 25.91 -1.05
C ARG A 504 -14.95 26.77 -0.54
N LEU A 505 -16.19 26.27 -0.57
CA LEU A 505 -17.34 26.97 -0.02
C LEU A 505 -17.19 27.22 1.47
N LYS A 506 -16.79 26.20 2.24
CA LYS A 506 -16.50 26.33 3.67
C LYS A 506 -15.48 27.43 3.93
N ALA A 507 -14.36 27.44 3.18
CA ALA A 507 -13.35 28.49 3.28
C ALA A 507 -13.91 29.88 2.95
N ALA A 508 -14.76 29.99 1.93
CA ALA A 508 -15.40 31.25 1.54
C ALA A 508 -16.38 31.77 2.62
N ILE A 509 -17.19 30.88 3.22
CA ILE A 509 -18.10 31.23 4.33
C ILE A 509 -17.28 31.71 5.53
N SER A 510 -16.24 30.98 5.93
CA SER A 510 -15.39 31.39 7.05
C SER A 510 -14.70 32.75 6.81
N GLY A 511 -14.38 33.09 5.56
CA GLY A 511 -13.77 34.37 5.21
C GLY A 511 -14.75 35.55 5.17
N GLN A 512 -15.99 35.34 4.72
CA GLN A 512 -16.98 36.40 4.54
C GLN A 512 -17.93 36.56 5.73
N ALA A 513 -18.26 35.46 6.42
CA ALA A 513 -19.16 35.42 7.57
C ALA A 513 -18.55 34.54 8.69
N PRO A 514 -17.61 35.08 9.50
CA PRO A 514 -16.94 34.32 10.55
C PRO A 514 -17.87 33.79 11.66
N HIS A 515 -19.07 34.35 11.79
CA HIS A 515 -20.09 33.87 12.73
C HIS A 515 -20.85 32.63 12.21
N ASP A 516 -20.76 32.34 10.90
CA ASP A 516 -21.42 31.22 10.26
C ASP A 516 -20.49 30.00 10.08
N THR A 517 -19.34 29.96 10.77
CA THR A 517 -18.38 28.86 10.67
C THR A 517 -18.96 27.52 11.14
N GLU A 518 -19.75 27.52 12.21
CA GLU A 518 -20.42 26.31 12.70
C GLU A 518 -21.43 25.77 11.68
N LEU A 519 -22.18 26.66 11.04
CA LEU A 519 -23.11 26.30 9.97
C LEU A 519 -22.35 25.75 8.75
N ALA A 520 -21.20 26.32 8.40
CA ALA A 520 -20.35 25.81 7.32
C ALA A 520 -19.79 24.41 7.63
N ASP A 521 -19.46 24.14 8.90
CA ASP A 521 -18.99 22.83 9.36
C ASP A 521 -20.10 21.78 9.35
N GLU A 522 -21.29 22.15 9.84
CA GLU A 522 -22.48 21.28 9.78
C GLU A 522 -22.83 20.95 8.33
N LEU A 523 -22.88 21.97 7.47
CA LEU A 523 -23.14 21.81 6.04
C LEU A 523 -22.14 20.87 5.36
N ALA A 524 -20.85 21.08 5.61
CA ALA A 524 -19.80 20.23 5.07
C ALA A 524 -19.89 18.80 5.61
N GLY A 525 -20.30 18.63 6.88
CA GLY A 525 -20.55 17.34 7.50
C GLY A 525 -21.70 16.57 6.85
N THR A 526 -22.85 17.21 6.66
CA THR A 526 -24.04 16.58 6.06
C THR A 526 -23.79 16.20 4.59
N LEU A 527 -23.21 17.11 3.79
CA LEU A 527 -22.88 16.81 2.40
C LEU A 527 -21.74 15.79 2.28
N GLY A 528 -20.78 15.82 3.20
CA GLY A 528 -19.72 14.83 3.29
C GLY A 528 -20.27 13.43 3.55
N GLN A 529 -21.21 13.28 4.50
CA GLN A 529 -21.88 12.01 4.77
C GLN A 529 -22.65 11.49 3.54
N PHE A 530 -23.41 12.37 2.88
CA PHE A 530 -24.11 11.99 1.65
C PHE A 530 -23.14 11.48 0.57
N ASN A 531 -22.00 12.15 0.39
CA ASN A 531 -20.97 11.75 -0.56
C ASN A 531 -20.28 10.43 -0.17
N GLU A 532 -20.07 10.18 1.12
CA GLU A 532 -19.54 8.91 1.63
C GLU A 532 -20.49 7.74 1.36
N GLU A 533 -21.79 7.93 1.59
CA GLU A 533 -22.82 6.93 1.29
C GLU A 533 -22.87 6.63 -0.22
N LEU A 534 -22.80 7.67 -1.05
CA LEU A 534 -22.77 7.51 -2.50
C LEU A 534 -21.47 6.82 -2.98
N LEU A 535 -20.32 7.13 -2.40
CA LEU A 535 -19.06 6.46 -2.73
C LEU A 535 -19.06 4.99 -2.34
N ALA A 536 -19.52 4.67 -1.12
CA ALA A 536 -19.64 3.29 -0.67
C ALA A 536 -20.55 2.48 -1.60
N PHE A 537 -21.63 3.09 -2.07
CA PHE A 537 -22.51 2.51 -3.08
C PHE A 537 -21.79 2.28 -4.42
N VAL A 538 -21.07 3.28 -4.95
CA VAL A 538 -20.31 3.15 -6.21
C VAL A 538 -19.22 2.07 -6.10
N GLU A 539 -18.51 1.99 -4.97
CA GLU A 539 -17.48 0.97 -4.76
C GLU A 539 -18.07 -0.45 -4.68
N ALA A 540 -19.21 -0.61 -3.98
CA ALA A 540 -19.95 -1.87 -3.98
C ALA A 540 -20.43 -2.25 -5.39
N ALA A 541 -20.85 -1.27 -6.19
CA ALA A 541 -21.27 -1.47 -7.57
C ALA A 541 -20.10 -1.88 -8.49
N ILE A 542 -18.91 -1.31 -8.30
CA ILE A 542 -17.69 -1.70 -9.02
C ILE A 542 -17.32 -3.14 -8.68
N ALA A 543 -17.27 -3.48 -7.38
CA ALA A 543 -16.97 -4.85 -6.93
C ALA A 543 -18.01 -5.87 -7.44
N GLY A 544 -19.29 -5.50 -7.41
CA GLY A 544 -20.37 -6.36 -7.94
C GLY A 544 -20.31 -6.55 -9.45
N SER A 545 -19.75 -5.60 -10.20
CA SER A 545 -19.59 -5.70 -11.66
C SER A 545 -18.54 -6.71 -12.12
N GLU A 546 -17.83 -7.35 -11.18
CA GLU A 546 -16.87 -8.43 -11.48
C GLU A 546 -17.53 -9.81 -11.54
N GLY A 547 -18.79 -9.95 -11.10
CA GLY A 547 -19.54 -11.21 -11.13
C GLY A 547 -20.48 -11.38 -12.33
N GLU A 548 -20.81 -12.63 -12.67
CA GLU A 548 -21.55 -13.04 -13.89
C GLU A 548 -23.08 -12.83 -13.85
N ALA A 549 -23.68 -12.20 -12.83
CA ALA A 549 -25.14 -12.26 -12.62
C ALA A 549 -25.89 -10.89 -12.59
N PRO A 550 -27.05 -10.76 -13.30
CA PRO A 550 -27.87 -9.53 -13.39
C PRO A 550 -28.75 -9.09 -12.20
N PRO A 551 -29.11 -9.89 -11.17
CA PRO A 551 -30.11 -9.44 -10.18
C PRO A 551 -29.65 -8.24 -9.33
N ALA A 552 -28.34 -7.99 -9.25
CA ALA A 552 -27.79 -6.78 -8.63
C ALA A 552 -28.07 -5.50 -9.45
N ALA A 553 -28.21 -5.60 -10.78
CA ALA A 553 -28.36 -4.45 -11.66
C ALA A 553 -29.68 -3.70 -11.44
N GLN A 554 -30.79 -4.42 -11.21
CA GLN A 554 -32.09 -3.78 -10.98
C GLN A 554 -32.19 -3.10 -9.61
N ALA A 555 -31.68 -3.76 -8.55
CA ALA A 555 -31.60 -3.17 -7.22
C ALA A 555 -30.70 -1.92 -7.20
N LEU A 556 -29.58 -1.99 -7.92
CA LEU A 556 -28.68 -0.87 -8.12
C LEU A 556 -29.36 0.28 -8.89
N LYS A 557 -30.04 0.00 -10.01
CA LYS A 557 -30.78 1.02 -10.78
C LYS A 557 -31.84 1.71 -9.91
N ALA A 558 -32.55 0.96 -9.07
CA ALA A 558 -33.51 1.53 -8.12
C ALA A 558 -32.83 2.43 -7.07
N GLN A 559 -31.68 2.02 -6.53
CA GLN A 559 -30.90 2.85 -5.60
C GLN A 559 -30.37 4.13 -6.27
N VAL A 560 -29.86 4.06 -7.50
CA VAL A 560 -29.43 5.24 -8.27
C VAL A 560 -30.59 6.21 -8.48
N VAL A 561 -31.78 5.72 -8.83
CA VAL A 561 -32.99 6.56 -8.97
C VAL A 561 -33.36 7.22 -7.64
N GLY A 562 -33.23 6.49 -6.51
CA GLY A 562 -33.40 7.04 -5.17
C GLY A 562 -32.43 8.19 -4.87
N PHE A 563 -31.15 8.03 -5.20
CA PHE A 563 -30.15 9.09 -5.06
C PHE A 563 -30.43 10.29 -5.98
N ILE A 564 -30.85 10.09 -7.23
CA ILE A 564 -31.23 11.19 -8.13
C ILE A 564 -32.38 12.00 -7.51
N ALA A 565 -33.42 11.31 -7.02
CA ALA A 565 -34.56 11.95 -6.38
C ALA A 565 -34.16 12.70 -5.10
N GLN A 566 -33.29 12.11 -4.28
CA GLN A 566 -32.77 12.75 -3.08
C GLN A 566 -31.95 14.00 -3.42
N VAL A 567 -31.00 13.92 -4.35
CA VAL A 567 -30.19 15.07 -4.79
C VAL A 567 -31.07 16.22 -5.30
N ALA A 568 -32.12 15.91 -6.05
CA ALA A 568 -33.04 16.90 -6.58
C ALA A 568 -33.94 17.52 -5.51
N ALA A 569 -34.41 16.72 -4.54
CA ALA A 569 -35.37 17.13 -3.52
C ALA A 569 -34.72 17.74 -2.27
N ASP A 570 -33.43 17.51 -2.03
CA ASP A 570 -32.75 17.94 -0.81
C ASP A 570 -32.68 19.48 -0.71
N PRO A 571 -33.36 20.10 0.28
CA PRO A 571 -33.36 21.55 0.44
C PRO A 571 -31.98 22.14 0.71
N LEU A 572 -31.08 21.37 1.34
CA LEU A 572 -29.73 21.79 1.66
C LEU A 572 -28.89 21.91 0.39
N ILE A 573 -28.97 20.93 -0.51
CA ILE A 573 -28.30 20.97 -1.81
C ILE A 573 -28.77 22.17 -2.62
N GLN A 574 -30.08 22.42 -2.67
CA GLN A 574 -30.64 23.59 -3.35
C GLN A 574 -30.18 24.92 -2.75
N HIS A 575 -30.06 25.00 -1.43
CA HIS A 575 -29.57 26.19 -0.74
C HIS A 575 -28.09 26.44 -1.05
N VAL A 576 -27.27 25.38 -1.01
CA VAL A 576 -25.84 25.43 -1.33
C VAL A 576 -25.59 25.82 -2.78
N ASP A 577 -26.37 25.31 -3.72
CA ASP A 577 -26.23 25.68 -5.13
C ASP A 577 -26.57 27.15 -5.40
N ARG A 578 -27.38 27.78 -4.54
CA ARG A 578 -27.74 29.21 -4.60
C ARG A 578 -26.93 30.09 -3.65
N ASN A 579 -25.84 29.58 -3.10
CA ASN A 579 -25.08 30.29 -2.06
C ASN A 579 -24.61 31.69 -2.55
N PRO A 580 -24.63 32.71 -1.66
CA PRO A 580 -24.25 34.07 -2.03
C PRO A 580 -22.73 34.31 -2.04
N TYR A 581 -21.91 33.31 -1.71
CA TYR A 581 -20.47 33.48 -1.43
C TYR A 581 -19.58 33.47 -2.68
N GLY A 582 -20.17 33.50 -3.89
CA GLY A 582 -19.45 33.55 -5.16
C GLY A 582 -18.79 32.23 -5.57
N VAL A 583 -19.07 31.12 -4.86
CA VAL A 583 -18.58 29.79 -5.20
C VAL A 583 -19.66 29.04 -5.98
N ALA A 584 -19.44 28.80 -7.26
CA ALA A 584 -20.34 27.99 -8.08
C ALA A 584 -20.25 26.51 -7.64
N MET A 585 -21.28 26.03 -6.93
CA MET A 585 -21.30 24.67 -6.40
C MET A 585 -21.85 23.67 -7.42
N GLU A 586 -22.96 23.98 -8.08
CA GLU A 586 -23.65 23.14 -9.09
C GLU A 586 -23.71 21.63 -8.70
N ILE A 587 -23.91 21.31 -7.41
CA ILE A 587 -23.93 19.94 -6.89
C ILE A 587 -25.05 19.15 -7.55
N GLY A 588 -26.27 19.72 -7.59
CA GLY A 588 -27.44 19.04 -8.15
C GLY A 588 -27.24 18.67 -9.62
N LYS A 589 -26.63 19.58 -10.40
CA LYS A 589 -26.29 19.35 -11.80
C LYS A 589 -25.15 18.35 -11.97
N THR A 590 -24.07 18.50 -11.21
CA THR A 590 -22.86 17.68 -11.34
C THR A 590 -23.11 16.24 -10.93
N LEU A 591 -23.71 16.01 -9.76
CA LEU A 591 -24.05 14.65 -9.29
C LEU A 591 -25.25 14.09 -10.03
N GLY A 592 -26.30 14.89 -10.26
CA GLY A 592 -27.50 14.46 -10.96
C GLY A 592 -27.20 13.89 -12.35
N GLN A 593 -26.44 14.63 -13.17
CA GLN A 593 -26.08 14.18 -14.53
C GLN A 593 -25.25 12.88 -14.51
N ARG A 594 -24.38 12.70 -13.51
CA ARG A 594 -23.55 11.50 -13.38
C ARG A 594 -24.35 10.29 -12.92
N LEU A 595 -25.25 10.49 -11.96
CA LEU A 595 -26.19 9.45 -11.53
C LEU A 595 -27.15 9.05 -12.65
N GLU A 596 -27.64 10.00 -13.45
CA GLU A 596 -28.43 9.72 -14.66
C GLU A 596 -27.62 8.91 -15.67
N SER A 597 -26.35 9.26 -15.88
CA SER A 597 -25.46 8.48 -16.75
C SER A 597 -25.29 7.05 -16.24
N ILE A 598 -25.12 6.85 -14.91
CA ILE A 598 -25.06 5.50 -14.32
C ILE A 598 -26.36 4.76 -14.59
N ARG A 599 -27.52 5.37 -14.28
CA ARG A 599 -28.85 4.77 -14.48
C ARG A 599 -29.03 4.25 -15.91
N ASP A 600 -28.57 5.03 -16.89
CA ASP A 600 -28.72 4.73 -18.31
C ASP A 600 -27.67 3.70 -18.79
N ALA A 601 -26.52 3.60 -18.11
CA ALA A 601 -25.46 2.64 -18.42
C ALA A 601 -25.59 1.29 -17.70
N VAL A 602 -26.52 1.15 -16.74
CA VAL A 602 -26.78 -0.14 -16.09
C VAL A 602 -27.40 -1.11 -17.11
N PRO A 603 -26.77 -2.27 -17.39
CA PRO A 603 -27.29 -3.23 -18.37
C PRO A 603 -28.68 -3.73 -17.94
N GLU A 604 -29.60 -3.83 -18.90
CA GLU A 604 -30.90 -4.44 -18.66
C GLU A 604 -30.72 -5.95 -18.42
N PRO A 605 -31.54 -6.57 -17.52
CA PRO A 605 -31.53 -8.01 -17.36
C PRO A 605 -31.90 -8.67 -18.70
N ALA A 606 -31.08 -9.64 -19.13
CA ALA A 606 -31.25 -10.38 -20.37
C ALA A 606 -32.52 -11.25 -20.38
#